data_AF-A0ABD2W547-F1
#
_entry.id   AF-A0ABD2W547-F1
#
_cell.length_a   1.000
_cell.length_b   1.000
_cell.length_c   1.000
_cell.angle_alpha   90.00
_cell.angle_beta   90.00
_cell.angle_gamma   90.00
#
_symmetry.space_group_name_H-M   'P 1'
#
loop_
_entity.id
_entity.type
_entity.pdbx_description
1 polymer ?
#
loop_
_entity_poly.entity_id
_entity_poly.type
_entity_poly.pdbx_seq_one_letter_code
_entity_poly.pdbx_strand_id
1 'polypeptide(L)'
;MRDSLTLTLSGQSSVLESNYFPPIELDANKNYVLGLIELLTFNSIPNIENDCNRLYLDDNKVISIQPGSYEIEDIESYLETALSSENIEFSLKPNNNTLRSTLLCSRQVDFRPKDSIGRLLGFTSRVLEPGKEHISDLPVAILKVNALRVECNIISGAFINNQRVHTIHEFFPVVPPGFKIIEVPSNVIYLPVSVKRIDSIQLRIVDQDGALVNFRGETITIRVHVRSI
;
A
#
# COMPACT_ATOMS: atom_id res chain seq x y z
N MET A 1 28.11 -26.61 -12.11
CA MET A 1 26.91 -25.74 -12.09
C MET A 1 27.02 -24.80 -10.91
N ARG A 2 26.40 -23.62 -10.96
CA ARG A 2 26.47 -22.66 -9.85
C ARG A 2 25.64 -23.17 -8.67
N ASP A 3 26.25 -23.22 -7.49
CA ASP A 3 25.57 -23.62 -6.24
C ASP A 3 24.74 -22.47 -5.62
N SER A 4 24.93 -21.26 -6.15
CA SER A 4 24.22 -20.05 -5.73
C SER A 4 24.21 -19.03 -6.87
N LEU A 5 23.14 -18.23 -6.93
CA LEU A 5 23.00 -17.09 -7.82
C LEU A 5 22.07 -16.05 -7.21
N THR A 6 22.23 -14.79 -7.60
CA THR A 6 21.32 -13.70 -7.26
C THR A 6 20.60 -13.21 -8.52
N LEU A 7 19.32 -12.82 -8.36
CA LEU A 7 18.52 -12.21 -9.40
C LEU A 7 18.04 -10.86 -8.90
N THR A 8 18.26 -9.81 -9.68
CA THR A 8 17.75 -8.47 -9.40
C THR A 8 16.74 -8.10 -10.48
N LEU A 9 15.54 -7.72 -10.06
CA LEU A 9 14.49 -7.22 -10.94
C LEU A 9 14.16 -5.78 -10.55
N SER A 10 13.96 -4.93 -11.56
CA SER A 10 13.56 -3.54 -11.36
C SER A 10 12.46 -3.15 -12.34
N GLY A 11 11.57 -2.25 -11.92
CA GLY A 11 10.46 -1.77 -12.75
C GLY A 11 9.67 -0.67 -12.04
N GLN A 12 8.60 -0.20 -12.68
CA GLN A 12 7.73 0.88 -12.17
C GLN A 12 6.32 0.38 -11.79
N SER A 13 6.19 -0.94 -11.62
CA SER A 13 4.96 -1.64 -11.27
C SER A 13 5.23 -2.62 -10.15
N SER A 14 4.22 -2.90 -9.33
CA SER A 14 4.27 -3.94 -8.30
C SER A 14 4.33 -5.36 -8.86
N VAL A 15 4.33 -5.53 -10.18
CA VAL A 15 4.65 -6.80 -10.84
C VAL A 15 5.95 -6.61 -11.61
N LEU A 16 7.01 -7.29 -11.14
CA LEU A 16 8.31 -7.31 -11.78
C LEU A 16 8.50 -8.67 -12.43
N GLU A 17 8.86 -8.70 -13.71
CA GLU A 17 9.03 -9.95 -14.45
C GLU A 17 10.32 -9.92 -15.27
N SER A 18 10.99 -11.06 -15.34
CA SER A 18 12.15 -11.26 -16.19
C SER A 18 12.09 -12.63 -16.85
N ASN A 19 12.44 -12.67 -18.13
CA ASN A 19 12.50 -13.87 -18.96
C ASN A 19 13.96 -14.17 -19.31
N TYR A 20 14.36 -15.44 -19.20
CA TYR A 20 15.72 -15.88 -19.43
C TYR A 20 15.79 -16.77 -20.66
N PHE A 21 16.60 -16.35 -21.64
CA PHE A 21 16.91 -17.15 -22.82
C PHE A 21 18.42 -17.10 -23.12
N PRO A 22 19.18 -18.20 -22.95
CA PRO A 22 18.71 -19.52 -22.51
C PRO A 22 18.23 -19.52 -21.05
N PRO A 23 17.38 -20.48 -20.65
CA PRO A 23 16.90 -20.59 -19.27
C PRO A 23 18.04 -20.80 -18.27
N ILE A 24 17.81 -20.40 -17.01
CA ILE A 24 18.75 -20.70 -15.94
C ILE A 24 18.49 -22.13 -15.47
N GLU A 25 19.40 -23.03 -15.84
CA GLU A 25 19.37 -24.45 -15.45
C GLU A 25 19.93 -24.62 -14.03
N LEU A 26 19.13 -25.23 -13.14
CA LEU A 26 19.53 -25.66 -11.81
C LEU A 26 19.90 -27.15 -11.85
N ASP A 27 20.84 -27.58 -11.01
CA ASP A 27 21.24 -29.00 -10.94
C ASP A 27 20.05 -29.88 -10.53
N ALA A 28 19.65 -30.82 -11.39
CA ALA A 28 18.53 -31.70 -11.14
C ALA A 28 18.70 -32.58 -9.89
N ASN A 29 19.95 -32.82 -9.48
CA ASN A 29 20.28 -33.64 -8.32
C ASN A 29 20.31 -32.87 -6.98
N LYS A 30 20.10 -31.54 -7.01
CA LYS A 30 20.13 -30.69 -5.82
C LYS A 30 18.77 -30.05 -5.56
N ASN A 31 18.47 -29.78 -4.30
CA ASN A 31 17.34 -28.95 -3.93
C ASN A 31 17.79 -27.50 -3.85
N TYR A 32 16.89 -26.58 -4.19
CA TYR A 32 17.18 -25.16 -4.20
C TYR A 32 16.17 -24.41 -3.33
N VAL A 33 16.64 -23.33 -2.73
CA VAL A 33 15.84 -22.43 -1.92
C VAL A 33 16.06 -20.99 -2.37
N LEU A 34 15.03 -20.15 -2.20
CA LEU A 34 15.04 -18.73 -2.56
C LEU A 34 14.68 -17.89 -1.34
N GLY A 35 15.42 -16.80 -1.12
CA GLY A 35 15.10 -15.79 -0.11
C GLY A 35 15.26 -14.38 -0.65
N LEU A 36 14.55 -13.43 -0.02
CA LEU A 36 14.68 -12.00 -0.29
C LEU A 36 15.99 -11.46 0.31
N ILE A 37 16.76 -10.70 -0.47
CA ILE A 37 17.96 -9.99 0.01
C ILE A 37 17.66 -8.53 0.31
N GLU A 38 16.99 -7.84 -0.61
CA GLU A 38 16.62 -6.43 -0.45
C GLU A 38 15.42 -6.08 -1.32
N LEU A 39 14.62 -5.13 -0.85
CA LEU A 39 13.64 -4.39 -1.62
C LEU A 39 13.89 -2.89 -1.42
N LEU A 40 13.98 -2.16 -2.54
CA LEU A 40 14.21 -0.72 -2.58
C LEU A 40 13.09 -0.07 -3.39
N THR A 41 12.38 0.89 -2.80
CA THR A 41 11.36 1.71 -3.48
C THR A 41 11.15 3.02 -2.72
N PHE A 42 10.19 3.85 -3.13
CA PHE A 42 9.73 5.02 -2.39
C PHE A 42 8.38 4.75 -1.74
N ASN A 43 8.14 5.32 -0.55
CA ASN A 43 6.85 5.31 0.08
C ASN A 43 5.95 6.36 -0.60
N SER A 44 5.37 5.95 -1.72
CA SER A 44 4.42 6.75 -2.50
C SER A 44 3.02 6.13 -2.48
N ILE A 45 2.73 5.25 -1.53
CA ILE A 45 1.46 4.51 -1.46
C ILE A 45 0.33 5.51 -1.15
N PRO A 46 -0.67 5.69 -2.02
CA PRO A 46 -1.74 6.65 -1.79
C PRO A 46 -2.74 6.13 -0.76
N ASN A 47 -3.19 7.00 0.14
CA ASN A 47 -4.31 6.73 1.02
C ASN A 47 -5.62 7.32 0.48
N ILE A 48 -5.55 8.33 -0.39
CA ILE A 48 -6.68 8.85 -1.16
C ILE A 48 -6.57 8.37 -2.61
N GLU A 49 -7.62 7.70 -3.09
CA GLU A 49 -7.80 7.24 -4.47
C GLU A 49 -9.22 7.60 -4.96
N ASN A 50 -9.50 7.40 -6.25
CA ASN A 50 -10.75 7.83 -6.89
C ASN A 50 -12.03 7.20 -6.30
N ASP A 51 -11.90 6.14 -5.52
CA ASP A 51 -12.99 5.45 -4.83
C ASP A 51 -13.23 5.98 -3.40
N CYS A 52 -12.45 6.97 -2.93
CA CYS A 52 -12.55 7.53 -1.58
C CYS A 52 -11.96 8.95 -1.51
N ASN A 53 -12.36 9.85 -2.41
CA ASN A 53 -11.77 11.19 -2.53
C ASN A 53 -12.76 12.35 -2.58
N ARG A 54 -14.04 12.13 -2.26
CA ARG A 54 -15.06 13.18 -2.41
C ARG A 54 -15.62 13.67 -1.09
N LEU A 55 -15.72 14.99 -0.95
CA LEU A 55 -16.50 15.65 0.09
C LEU A 55 -17.80 16.15 -0.54
N TYR A 56 -18.93 15.65 -0.04
CA TYR A 56 -20.26 16.06 -0.48
C TYR A 56 -20.82 17.08 0.50
N LEU A 57 -21.27 18.21 -0.01
CA LEU A 57 -21.97 19.25 0.73
C LEU A 57 -23.43 19.34 0.28
N ASP A 58 -24.20 20.20 0.95
CA ASP A 58 -25.52 20.60 0.46
C ASP A 58 -25.46 21.26 -0.94
N ASP A 59 -26.64 21.48 -1.54
CA ASP A 59 -26.79 22.07 -2.88
C ASP A 59 -26.09 21.27 -4.01
N ASN A 60 -25.93 19.94 -3.82
CA ASN A 60 -25.21 19.02 -4.74
C ASN A 60 -23.75 19.41 -5.01
N LYS A 61 -23.13 20.21 -4.12
CA LYS A 61 -21.74 20.57 -4.26
C LYS A 61 -20.83 19.40 -3.87
N VAL A 62 -19.84 19.12 -4.72
CA VAL A 62 -18.88 18.04 -4.50
C VAL A 62 -17.47 18.54 -4.72
N ILE A 63 -16.62 18.38 -3.71
CA ILE A 63 -15.19 18.69 -3.80
C ILE A 63 -14.44 17.37 -3.95
N SER A 64 -13.63 17.26 -4.99
CA SER A 64 -12.78 16.10 -5.24
C SER A 64 -11.35 16.40 -4.82
N ILE A 65 -10.82 15.59 -3.92
CA ILE A 65 -9.42 15.63 -3.50
C ILE A 65 -8.60 14.82 -4.50
N GLN A 66 -7.42 15.31 -4.85
CA GLN A 66 -6.55 14.60 -5.79
C GLN A 66 -6.02 13.30 -5.16
N PRO A 67 -5.85 12.22 -5.95
CA PRO A 67 -5.22 11.01 -5.43
C PRO A 67 -3.80 11.26 -4.93
N GLY A 68 -3.46 10.68 -3.78
CA GLY A 68 -2.16 10.92 -3.15
C GLY A 68 -2.05 10.35 -1.74
N SER A 69 -0.94 10.68 -1.10
CA SER A 69 -0.65 10.34 0.29
C SER A 69 -0.76 11.62 1.11
N TYR A 70 -1.71 11.65 2.04
CA TYR A 70 -2.05 12.84 2.81
C TYR A 70 -2.04 12.54 4.31
N GLU A 71 -1.46 13.41 5.10
CA GLU A 71 -1.77 13.50 6.52
C GLU A 71 -3.12 14.24 6.72
N ILE A 72 -3.66 14.20 7.94
CA ILE A 72 -4.97 14.83 8.22
C ILE A 72 -4.89 16.34 8.02
N GLU A 73 -3.78 16.95 8.42
CA GLU A 73 -3.49 18.37 8.27
C GLU A 73 -3.39 18.79 6.79
N ASP A 74 -2.89 17.91 5.92
CA ASP A 74 -2.85 18.16 4.47
C ASP A 74 -4.27 18.17 3.88
N ILE A 75 -5.12 17.25 4.33
CA ILE A 75 -6.54 17.19 3.93
C ILE A 75 -7.29 18.43 4.44
N GLU A 76 -7.06 18.83 5.71
CA GLU A 76 -7.64 20.05 6.29
C GLU A 76 -7.26 21.26 5.44
N SER A 77 -5.96 21.48 5.21
CA SER A 77 -5.46 22.63 4.46
C SER A 77 -6.02 22.70 3.04
N TYR A 78 -6.13 21.55 2.35
CA TYR A 78 -6.69 21.46 1.01
C TYR A 78 -8.18 21.85 0.99
N LEU A 79 -8.97 21.26 1.89
CA LEU A 79 -10.41 21.50 1.95
C LEU A 79 -10.73 22.91 2.45
N GLU A 80 -10.03 23.40 3.47
CA GLU A 80 -10.16 24.76 3.98
C GLU A 80 -9.89 25.78 2.88
N THR A 81 -8.84 25.60 2.09
CA THR A 81 -8.52 26.49 0.95
C THR A 81 -9.63 26.45 -0.10
N ALA A 82 -10.10 25.26 -0.47
CA ALA A 82 -11.17 25.11 -1.47
C ALA A 82 -12.49 25.74 -1.00
N LEU A 83 -12.82 25.61 0.28
CA LEU A 83 -14.08 26.06 0.88
C LEU A 83 -14.09 27.53 1.27
N SER A 84 -12.95 28.08 1.68
CA SER A 84 -12.79 29.49 2.02
C SER A 84 -13.10 30.41 0.85
N SER A 85 -12.79 29.97 -0.39
CA SER A 85 -13.13 30.73 -1.61
C SER A 85 -14.63 30.97 -1.79
N GLU A 86 -15.47 30.21 -1.08
CA GLU A 86 -16.92 30.28 -1.12
C GLU A 86 -17.54 30.68 0.23
N ASN A 87 -16.73 31.23 1.16
CA ASN A 87 -17.16 31.60 2.52
C ASN A 87 -17.75 30.43 3.32
N ILE A 88 -17.27 29.21 3.09
CA ILE A 88 -17.64 28.03 3.88
C ILE A 88 -16.55 27.80 4.92
N GLU A 89 -16.93 27.86 6.19
CA GLU A 89 -16.04 27.52 7.30
C GLU A 89 -15.85 26.01 7.34
N PHE A 90 -14.61 25.57 7.46
CA PHE A 90 -14.24 24.16 7.53
C PHE A 90 -13.04 23.98 8.45
N SER A 91 -13.08 22.99 9.34
CA SER A 91 -11.92 22.55 10.11
C SER A 91 -11.98 21.04 10.30
N LEU A 92 -10.81 20.40 10.24
CA LEU A 92 -10.63 18.97 10.38
C LEU A 92 -9.40 18.72 11.24
N LYS A 93 -9.58 18.26 12.47
CA LYS A 93 -8.48 18.09 13.42
C LYS A 93 -8.34 16.65 13.87
N PRO A 94 -7.11 16.10 13.94
CA PRO A 94 -6.89 14.83 14.57
C PRO A 94 -6.97 14.95 16.09
N ASN A 95 -7.44 13.89 16.74
CA ASN A 95 -7.33 13.69 18.16
C ASN A 95 -6.39 12.51 18.42
N ASN A 96 -5.11 12.81 18.68
CA ASN A 96 -4.06 11.81 18.87
C ASN A 96 -4.29 10.86 20.07
N ASN A 97 -5.17 11.24 21.02
CA ASN A 97 -5.50 10.36 22.15
C ASN A 97 -6.51 9.28 21.75
N THR A 98 -7.49 9.62 20.92
CA THR A 98 -8.55 8.68 20.49
C THR A 98 -8.31 8.11 19.09
N LEU A 99 -7.33 8.65 18.37
CA LEU A 99 -7.04 8.42 16.95
C LEU A 99 -8.21 8.74 16.01
N ARG A 100 -9.19 9.52 16.50
CA ARG A 100 -10.37 9.99 15.75
C ARG A 100 -10.11 11.38 15.18
N SER A 101 -10.85 11.78 14.16
CA SER A 101 -10.92 13.18 13.73
C SER A 101 -12.16 13.89 14.25
N THR A 102 -12.03 15.20 14.46
CA THR A 102 -13.13 16.15 14.68
C THR A 102 -13.30 17.01 13.43
N LEU A 103 -14.54 17.17 12.96
CA LEU A 103 -14.88 17.95 11.78
C LEU A 103 -15.91 19.03 12.15
N LEU A 104 -15.63 20.27 11.74
CA LEU A 104 -16.58 21.39 11.75
C LEU A 104 -16.78 21.86 10.31
N CYS A 105 -18.02 22.08 9.90
CA CYS A 105 -18.33 22.73 8.64
C CYS A 105 -19.56 23.64 8.80
N SER A 106 -19.55 24.83 8.20
CA SER A 106 -20.73 25.72 8.21
C SER A 106 -21.86 25.23 7.31
N ARG A 107 -21.59 24.23 6.46
CA ARG A 107 -22.55 23.55 5.58
C ARG A 107 -22.78 22.11 6.04
N GLN A 108 -23.90 21.54 5.60
CA GLN A 108 -24.21 20.13 5.81
C GLN A 108 -23.22 19.26 5.04
N VAL A 109 -22.69 18.20 5.65
CA VAL A 109 -21.75 17.26 5.00
C VAL A 109 -22.43 15.89 4.85
N ASP A 110 -22.38 15.30 3.66
CA ASP A 110 -22.96 13.98 3.38
C ASP A 110 -21.89 12.90 3.18
N PHE A 111 -21.84 11.94 4.11
CA PHE A 111 -20.94 10.78 4.05
C PHE A 111 -21.63 9.48 3.62
N ARG A 112 -22.88 9.54 3.15
CA ARG A 112 -23.58 8.37 2.62
C ARG A 112 -23.04 7.86 1.27
N PRO A 113 -22.54 8.71 0.35
CA PRO A 113 -21.96 8.22 -0.90
C PRO A 113 -20.74 7.33 -0.67
N LYS A 114 -20.59 6.27 -1.48
CA LYS A 114 -19.53 5.26 -1.31
C LYS A 114 -18.13 5.79 -1.56
N ASP A 115 -17.99 6.78 -2.43
CA ASP A 115 -16.74 7.46 -2.78
C ASP A 115 -16.45 8.66 -1.87
N SER A 116 -17.22 8.81 -0.80
CA SER A 116 -17.00 9.83 0.20
C SER A 116 -15.70 9.58 0.96
N ILE A 117 -14.96 10.67 1.23
CA ILE A 117 -13.79 10.64 2.10
C ILE A 117 -14.13 10.34 3.56
N GLY A 118 -15.41 10.39 3.95
CA GLY A 118 -15.86 10.16 5.33
C GLY A 118 -15.31 8.86 5.93
N ARG A 119 -15.23 7.77 5.15
CA ARG A 119 -14.65 6.49 5.59
C ARG A 119 -13.19 6.61 6.00
N LEU A 120 -12.39 7.33 5.21
CA LEU A 120 -10.97 7.56 5.51
C LEU A 120 -10.80 8.43 6.77
N LEU A 121 -11.71 9.37 6.98
CA LEU A 121 -11.78 10.21 8.18
C LEU A 121 -12.45 9.52 9.38
N GLY A 122 -12.79 8.23 9.29
CA GLY A 122 -13.37 7.47 10.42
C GLY A 122 -14.87 7.73 10.68
N PHE A 123 -15.57 8.41 9.79
CA PHE A 123 -17.03 8.61 9.90
C PHE A 123 -17.80 7.45 9.25
N THR A 124 -18.87 7.02 9.92
CA THR A 124 -19.86 6.11 9.32
C THR A 124 -20.74 6.85 8.32
N SER A 125 -21.45 6.11 7.47
CA SER A 125 -22.38 6.66 6.48
C SER A 125 -23.53 7.43 7.16
N ARG A 126 -23.41 8.75 7.21
CA ARG A 126 -24.42 9.66 7.76
C ARG A 126 -24.30 11.08 7.20
N VAL A 127 -25.25 11.92 7.56
CA VAL A 127 -25.22 13.36 7.31
C VAL A 127 -24.77 14.07 8.58
N LEU A 128 -23.89 15.06 8.45
CA LEU A 128 -23.46 15.93 9.54
C LEU A 128 -24.20 17.27 9.48
N GLU A 129 -24.73 17.69 10.62
CA GLU A 129 -25.43 18.96 10.78
C GLU A 129 -24.46 20.15 10.65
N PRO A 130 -24.86 21.25 9.97
CA PRO A 130 -24.03 22.44 9.80
C PRO A 130 -23.75 23.15 11.13
N GLY A 131 -22.60 23.82 11.21
CA GLY A 131 -22.22 24.72 12.31
C GLY A 131 -21.96 24.03 13.65
N LYS A 132 -21.74 22.70 13.64
CA LYS A 132 -21.44 21.91 14.82
C LYS A 132 -20.16 21.09 14.61
N GLU A 133 -19.41 20.91 15.69
CA GLU A 133 -18.32 19.95 15.70
C GLU A 133 -18.87 18.52 15.79
N HIS A 134 -18.37 17.66 14.92
CA HIS A 134 -18.69 16.23 14.89
C HIS A 134 -17.43 15.41 15.06
N ILE A 135 -17.50 14.41 15.93
CA ILE A 135 -16.41 13.45 16.13
C ILE A 135 -16.71 12.21 15.28
N SER A 136 -15.67 11.69 14.63
CA SER A 136 -15.73 10.41 13.90
C SER A 136 -16.09 9.23 14.82
N ASP A 137 -16.69 8.21 14.21
CA ASP A 137 -17.18 7.03 14.92
C ASP A 137 -16.06 6.01 15.15
N LEU A 138 -15.08 5.99 14.23
CA LEU A 138 -13.94 5.09 14.17
C LEU A 138 -12.64 5.92 14.14
N PRO A 139 -11.50 5.32 14.51
CA PRO A 139 -10.21 5.91 14.21
C PRO A 139 -10.06 6.24 12.73
N VAL A 140 -9.28 7.29 12.44
CA VAL A 140 -8.91 7.68 11.08
C VAL A 140 -8.14 6.55 10.40
N ALA A 141 -8.46 6.30 9.14
CA ALA A 141 -7.91 5.21 8.34
C ALA A 141 -6.95 5.73 7.25
N ILE A 142 -6.07 6.66 7.64
CA ILE A 142 -5.08 7.25 6.72
C ILE A 142 -3.91 6.31 6.39
N LEU A 143 -3.70 5.26 7.19
CA LEU A 143 -2.75 4.19 6.92
C LEU A 143 -3.46 3.04 6.18
N LYS A 144 -3.41 3.05 4.85
CA LYS A 144 -4.14 2.10 3.99
C LYS A 144 -3.59 0.68 4.05
N VAL A 145 -2.27 0.53 4.09
CA VAL A 145 -1.58 -0.77 4.11
C VAL A 145 -1.16 -1.08 5.53
N ASN A 146 -1.38 -2.31 6.01
CA ASN A 146 -0.90 -2.83 7.30
C ASN A 146 0.26 -3.83 7.13
N ALA A 147 0.38 -4.43 5.95
CA ALA A 147 1.51 -5.27 5.60
C ALA A 147 1.77 -5.18 4.10
N LEU A 148 3.04 -5.20 3.73
CA LEU A 148 3.53 -5.41 2.37
C LEU A 148 4.15 -6.80 2.30
N ARG A 149 3.76 -7.56 1.27
CA ARG A 149 4.26 -8.90 1.00
C ARG A 149 4.96 -8.94 -0.33
N VAL A 150 6.14 -9.53 -0.35
CA VAL A 150 6.83 -9.89 -1.60
C VAL A 150 6.49 -11.33 -1.93
N GLU A 151 5.87 -11.56 -3.08
CA GLU A 151 5.56 -12.88 -3.60
C GLU A 151 6.48 -13.26 -4.77
N CYS A 152 6.77 -14.55 -4.93
CA CYS A 152 7.59 -15.07 -6.01
C CYS A 152 7.00 -16.35 -6.62
N ASN A 153 6.70 -16.36 -7.92
CA ASN A 153 6.01 -17.47 -8.58
C ASN A 153 6.74 -18.83 -8.54
N ILE A 154 8.06 -18.85 -8.34
CA ILE A 154 8.88 -20.07 -8.35
C ILE A 154 9.13 -20.67 -6.97
N ILE A 155 8.49 -20.16 -5.90
CA ILE A 155 8.64 -20.71 -4.54
C ILE A 155 7.43 -21.51 -4.10
N SER A 156 7.59 -22.28 -3.03
CA SER A 156 6.49 -22.96 -2.33
C SER A 156 6.73 -22.96 -0.82
N GLY A 157 5.72 -23.35 -0.03
CA GLY A 157 5.88 -23.57 1.42
C GLY A 157 5.44 -22.41 2.31
N ALA A 158 4.86 -21.34 1.75
CA ALA A 158 4.23 -20.28 2.52
C ALA A 158 2.70 -20.48 2.61
N PHE A 159 2.12 -20.08 3.73
CA PHE A 159 0.68 -20.15 4.00
C PHE A 159 0.17 -18.89 4.69
N ILE A 160 -1.01 -18.43 4.30
CA ILE A 160 -1.75 -17.36 4.97
C ILE A 160 -3.16 -17.91 5.24
N ASN A 161 -3.59 -17.95 6.51
CA ASN A 161 -4.92 -18.42 6.90
C ASN A 161 -5.34 -19.74 6.25
N ASN A 162 -4.46 -20.75 6.32
CA ASN A 162 -4.60 -22.09 5.71
C ASN A 162 -4.61 -22.13 4.17
N GLN A 163 -4.40 -21.00 3.49
CA GLN A 163 -4.24 -20.96 2.04
C GLN A 163 -2.77 -20.95 1.68
N ARG A 164 -2.38 -21.78 0.72
CA ARG A 164 -1.02 -21.80 0.17
C ARG A 164 -0.78 -20.52 -0.62
N VAL A 165 0.33 -19.85 -0.36
CA VAL A 165 0.74 -18.62 -1.04
C VAL A 165 2.20 -18.68 -1.48
N HIS A 166 2.64 -17.64 -2.17
CA HIS A 166 3.99 -17.51 -2.71
C HIS A 166 4.81 -16.40 -2.03
N THR A 167 4.41 -15.96 -0.83
CA THR A 167 5.08 -14.91 -0.06
C THR A 167 6.44 -15.37 0.45
N ILE A 168 7.50 -14.61 0.12
CA ILE A 168 8.88 -14.85 0.57
C ILE A 168 9.31 -13.91 1.70
N HIS A 169 8.61 -12.79 1.89
CA HIS A 169 8.87 -11.81 2.94
C HIS A 169 7.62 -10.96 3.19
N GLU A 170 7.38 -10.58 4.45
CA GLU A 170 6.29 -9.69 4.87
C GLU A 170 6.86 -8.64 5.83
N PHE A 171 6.53 -7.36 5.60
CA PHE A 171 7.02 -6.23 6.39
C PHE A 171 6.03 -5.06 6.34
N PHE A 172 6.29 -3.99 7.10
CA PHE A 172 5.53 -2.73 7.03
C PHE A 172 6.50 -1.55 6.81
N PRO A 173 6.19 -0.57 5.95
CA PRO A 173 7.03 0.62 5.77
C PRO A 173 7.20 1.41 7.07
N VAL A 174 8.43 1.47 7.58
CA VAL A 174 8.75 2.23 8.82
C VAL A 174 9.12 3.69 8.56
N VAL A 175 8.78 4.21 7.39
CA VAL A 175 9.08 5.58 6.95
C VAL A 175 7.79 6.27 6.48
N PRO A 176 7.64 7.59 6.71
CA PRO A 176 6.45 8.32 6.25
C PRO A 176 6.42 8.44 4.70
N PRO A 177 5.28 8.85 4.12
CA PRO A 177 5.19 9.14 2.70
C PRO A 177 6.27 10.12 2.21
N GLY A 178 6.77 9.91 0.99
CA GLY A 178 7.84 10.72 0.38
C GLY A 178 9.27 10.26 0.69
N PHE A 179 9.45 9.30 1.61
CA PHE A 179 10.77 8.75 1.94
C PHE A 179 11.04 7.44 1.21
N LYS A 180 12.33 7.04 1.17
CA LYS A 180 12.74 5.77 0.57
C LYS A 180 12.43 4.60 1.51
N ILE A 181 11.74 3.59 0.99
CA ILE A 181 11.60 2.28 1.64
C ILE A 181 12.84 1.46 1.30
N ILE A 182 13.58 1.08 2.34
CA ILE A 182 14.75 0.19 2.24
C ILE A 182 14.47 -1.00 3.16
N GLU A 183 14.02 -2.10 2.58
CA GLU A 183 13.74 -3.33 3.32
C GLU A 183 14.88 -4.32 3.09
N VAL A 184 15.57 -4.67 4.17
CA VAL A 184 16.65 -5.67 4.19
C VAL A 184 16.35 -6.63 5.34
N PRO A 185 15.91 -7.88 5.05
CA PRO A 185 15.58 -8.83 6.11
C PRO A 185 16.79 -9.09 7.01
N SER A 186 16.64 -8.94 8.33
CA SER A 186 17.73 -9.20 9.28
C SER A 186 18.21 -10.66 9.22
N ASN A 187 17.27 -11.58 8.95
CA ASN A 187 17.55 -12.96 8.63
C ASN A 187 16.80 -13.33 7.37
N VAL A 188 17.52 -13.80 6.34
CA VAL A 188 16.90 -14.23 5.09
C VAL A 188 16.20 -15.56 5.31
N ILE A 189 14.87 -15.55 5.19
CA ILE A 189 14.06 -16.78 5.19
C ILE A 189 14.15 -17.38 3.80
N TYR A 190 14.53 -18.66 3.75
CA TYR A 190 14.70 -19.41 2.50
C TYR A 190 13.55 -20.40 2.34
N LEU A 191 12.80 -20.26 1.24
CA LEU A 191 11.69 -21.15 0.89
C LEU A 191 12.05 -22.05 -0.30
N PRO A 192 11.53 -23.29 -0.35
CA PRO A 192 11.81 -24.22 -1.45
C PRO A 192 11.45 -23.65 -2.83
N VAL A 193 12.39 -23.75 -3.76
CA VAL A 193 12.16 -23.48 -5.20
C VAL A 193 11.43 -24.67 -5.82
N SER A 194 10.33 -24.41 -6.50
CA SER A 194 9.43 -25.43 -7.07
C SER A 194 9.84 -25.90 -8.47
N VAL A 195 10.81 -25.24 -9.11
CA VAL A 195 11.26 -25.51 -10.48
C VAL A 195 12.74 -25.89 -10.53
N LYS A 196 13.16 -26.63 -11.57
CA LYS A 196 14.57 -26.93 -11.86
C LYS A 196 15.15 -26.09 -13.00
N ARG A 197 14.28 -25.46 -13.78
CA ARG A 197 14.64 -24.57 -14.87
C ARG A 197 13.88 -23.26 -14.70
N ILE A 198 14.59 -22.15 -14.63
CA ILE A 198 13.98 -20.82 -14.50
C ILE A 198 13.97 -20.18 -15.88
N ASP A 199 12.87 -20.37 -16.59
CA ASP A 199 12.57 -19.69 -17.86
C ASP A 199 12.12 -18.25 -17.62
N SER A 200 11.38 -18.02 -16.53
CA SER A 200 10.87 -16.72 -16.12
C SER A 200 10.76 -16.63 -14.60
N ILE A 201 11.00 -15.46 -14.03
CA ILE A 201 10.72 -15.16 -12.62
C ILE A 201 9.82 -13.93 -12.53
N GLN A 202 8.78 -14.02 -11.71
CA GLN A 202 7.88 -12.92 -11.43
C GLN A 202 7.87 -12.67 -9.92
N LEU A 203 8.06 -11.40 -9.55
CA LEU A 203 7.95 -10.90 -8.20
C LEU A 203 6.75 -9.95 -8.12
N ARG A 204 5.92 -10.10 -7.10
CA ARG A 204 4.75 -9.25 -6.87
C ARG A 204 4.84 -8.60 -5.50
N ILE A 205 4.42 -7.34 -5.40
CA ILE A 205 4.22 -6.67 -4.11
C ILE A 205 2.73 -6.49 -3.88
N VAL A 206 2.23 -7.12 -2.83
CA VAL A 206 0.81 -7.09 -2.46
C VAL A 206 0.62 -6.58 -1.03
N ASP A 207 -0.56 -6.06 -0.75
CA ASP A 207 -0.95 -5.65 0.61
C ASP A 207 -1.43 -6.84 1.46
N GLN A 208 -1.94 -6.53 2.67
CA GLN A 208 -2.48 -7.53 3.59
C GLN A 208 -3.67 -8.34 3.02
N ASP A 209 -4.38 -7.80 2.03
CA ASP A 209 -5.55 -8.41 1.41
C ASP A 209 -5.20 -9.13 0.08
N GLY A 210 -3.93 -9.07 -0.33
CA GLY A 210 -3.44 -9.67 -1.57
C GLY A 210 -3.63 -8.81 -2.81
N ALA A 211 -4.05 -7.55 -2.65
CA ALA A 211 -4.17 -6.60 -3.75
C ALA A 211 -2.80 -6.02 -4.11
N LEU A 212 -2.58 -5.74 -5.40
CA LEU A 212 -1.34 -5.12 -5.85
C LEU A 212 -1.20 -3.70 -5.29
N VAL A 213 -0.04 -3.41 -4.73
CA VAL A 213 0.22 -2.09 -4.14
C VAL A 213 0.49 -1.07 -5.23
N ASN A 214 -0.06 0.13 -5.10
CA ASN A 214 0.16 1.21 -6.05
C ASN A 214 1.31 2.12 -5.57
N PHE A 215 2.49 1.98 -6.16
CA PHE A 215 3.64 2.88 -5.91
C PHE A 215 3.67 4.09 -6.85
N ARG A 216 2.56 4.43 -7.53
CA ARG A 216 2.43 5.62 -8.40
C ARG A 216 3.54 5.76 -9.47
N GLY A 217 4.02 4.64 -10.01
CA GLY A 217 5.07 4.61 -11.04
C GLY A 217 6.49 4.76 -10.51
N GLU A 218 6.69 4.78 -9.19
CA GLU A 218 8.03 4.81 -8.59
C GLU A 218 8.84 3.57 -8.94
N THR A 219 10.16 3.75 -9.00
CA THR A 219 11.07 2.64 -9.31
C THR A 219 11.17 1.70 -8.12
N ILE A 220 10.85 0.44 -8.37
CA ILE A 220 10.98 -0.68 -7.45
C ILE A 220 12.17 -1.52 -7.89
N THR A 221 13.01 -1.95 -6.96
CA THR A 221 14.09 -2.90 -7.19
C THR A 221 14.06 -3.97 -6.12
N ILE A 222 14.02 -5.23 -6.53
CA ILE A 222 14.06 -6.39 -5.63
C ILE A 222 15.23 -7.28 -6.02
N ARG A 223 16.04 -7.66 -5.02
CA ARG A 223 17.07 -8.68 -5.17
C ARG A 223 16.70 -9.92 -4.38
N VAL A 224 16.74 -11.07 -5.06
CA VAL A 224 16.56 -12.39 -4.44
C VAL A 224 17.84 -13.22 -4.58
N HIS A 225 18.02 -14.17 -3.68
CA HIS A 225 19.13 -15.11 -3.69
C HIS A 225 18.61 -16.54 -3.75
N VAL A 226 19.11 -17.29 -4.72
CA VAL A 226 18.82 -18.71 -4.93
C VAL A 226 20.08 -19.50 -4.60
N ARG A 227 19.97 -20.54 -3.76
CA ARG A 227 21.10 -21.43 -3.42
C ARG A 227 20.67 -22.88 -3.29
N SER A 228 21.60 -23.80 -3.51
CA SER A 228 21.39 -25.22 -3.23
C SER A 228 21.45 -25.53 -1.73
N ILE A 229 20.73 -26.59 -1.33
CA ILE A 229 20.77 -27.20 0.01
C ILE A 229 21.10 -28.69 -0.08
#